data_AF-A0A7W7N7L6-F1
#
_entry.id   AF-A0A7W7N7L6-F1
#
_cell.length_a   1.000
_cell.length_b   1.000
_cell.length_c   1.000
_cell.angle_alpha   90.00
_cell.angle_beta   90.00
_cell.angle_gamma   90.00
#
_symmetry.space_group_name_H-M   'P 1'
#
loop_
_entity.id
_entity.type
_entity.pdbx_description
1 polymer ?
#
loop_
_entity_poly.entity_id
_entity_poly.type
_entity_poly.pdbx_seq_one_letter_code
_entity_poly.pdbx_strand_id
1 'polypeptide(L)'
;MKKGFLILDSFLKFQSIVYLFIIIWAVLIANLQNQFTVWKYIEKINKILFFIYFLIGLVSVIILIIQILKIYFSSDNSMKRKVWIVANILLYYGVLSAVFYLSAQFRF
;
A
#
# COMPACT_ATOMS: atom_id res chain seq x y z
N MET A 1 -19.71 -18.20 -13.51
CA MET A 1 -19.24 -16.81 -13.34
C MET A 1 -17.72 -16.81 -13.27
N LYS A 2 -17.01 -16.10 -14.17
CA LYS A 2 -15.54 -15.96 -14.08
C LYS A 2 -15.21 -15.30 -12.73
N LYS A 3 -14.49 -16.00 -11.85
CA LYS A 3 -13.98 -15.41 -10.60
C LYS A 3 -13.17 -14.17 -10.99
N GLY A 4 -13.62 -12.98 -10.57
CA GLY A 4 -12.94 -11.74 -10.93
C GLY A 4 -11.51 -11.76 -10.38
N PHE A 5 -10.52 -11.54 -11.26
CA PHE A 5 -9.08 -11.58 -10.93
C PHE A 5 -8.72 -10.80 -9.65
N LEU A 6 -9.40 -9.69 -9.40
CA LEU A 6 -9.20 -8.81 -8.24
C LEU A 6 -9.58 -9.43 -6.87
N ILE A 7 -10.26 -10.57 -6.86
CA ILE A 7 -10.65 -11.31 -5.64
C ILE A 7 -9.92 -12.67 -5.56
N LEU A 8 -8.95 -12.90 -6.44
CA LEU A 8 -8.14 -14.10 -6.34
C LEU A 8 -7.29 -14.01 -5.06
N ASP A 9 -7.20 -15.11 -4.32
CA ASP A 9 -6.45 -15.15 -3.07
C ASP A 9 -4.97 -14.75 -3.27
N SER A 10 -4.38 -15.08 -4.42
CA SER A 10 -3.00 -14.66 -4.75
C SER A 10 -2.88 -13.16 -4.96
N PHE A 11 -3.88 -12.53 -5.58
CA PHE A 11 -3.91 -11.09 -5.80
C PHE A 11 -4.00 -10.33 -4.48
N LEU A 12 -4.88 -10.79 -3.57
CA LEU A 12 -5.04 -10.19 -2.25
C LEU A 12 -3.75 -10.26 -1.43
N LYS A 13 -3.05 -11.41 -1.46
CA LYS A 13 -1.74 -11.58 -0.80
C LYS A 13 -0.67 -10.69 -1.41
N PHE A 14 -0.61 -10.60 -2.74
CA PHE A 14 0.34 -9.74 -3.44
C PHE A 14 0.12 -8.27 -3.07
N GLN A 15 -1.14 -7.83 -3.05
CA GLN A 15 -1.53 -6.49 -2.62
C GLN A 15 -1.04 -6.20 -1.18
N SER A 16 -1.21 -7.14 -0.25
CA SER A 16 -0.70 -6.99 1.13
C SER A 16 0.82 -6.84 1.17
N ILE A 17 1.56 -7.62 0.37
CA ILE A 17 3.02 -7.57 0.31
C ILE A 17 3.49 -6.20 -0.20
N VAL A 18 2.85 -5.68 -1.25
CA VAL A 18 3.15 -4.35 -1.78
C VAL A 18 2.92 -3.28 -0.72
N TYR A 19 1.82 -3.36 0.03
CA TYR A 19 1.54 -2.40 1.10
C TYR A 19 2.55 -2.47 2.25
N LEU A 20 2.89 -3.69 2.69
CA LEU A 20 3.93 -3.88 3.70
C LEU A 20 5.28 -3.32 3.26
N PHE A 21 5.65 -3.51 1.99
CA PHE A 21 6.90 -2.97 1.45
C PHE A 21 6.95 -1.45 1.54
N ILE A 22 5.86 -0.74 1.18
CA ILE A 22 5.79 0.72 1.27
C ILE A 22 5.90 1.19 2.72
N ILE A 23 5.21 0.52 3.65
CA ILE A 23 5.25 0.85 5.08
C ILE A 23 6.65 0.66 5.64
N ILE A 24 7.28 -0.49 5.36
CA ILE A 24 8.64 -0.80 5.82
C ILE A 24 9.64 0.22 5.26
N TRP A 25 9.48 0.63 4.00
CA TRP A 25 10.31 1.67 3.41
C TRP A 25 10.22 2.98 4.20
N ALA A 26 9.02 3.45 4.53
CA ALA A 26 8.85 4.67 5.32
C ALA A 26 9.48 4.56 6.72
N VAL A 27 9.36 3.40 7.38
CA VAL A 27 10.02 3.14 8.67
C VAL A 27 11.54 3.15 8.54
N LEU A 28 12.09 2.57 7.48
CA LEU A 28 13.53 2.62 7.19
C LEU A 28 14.02 4.05 7.01
N ILE A 29 13.29 4.87 6.25
CA ILE A 29 13.62 6.29 6.05
C ILE A 29 13.60 7.04 7.39
N ALA A 30 12.62 6.77 8.25
CA ALA A 30 12.55 7.39 9.57
C ALA A 30 13.76 7.07 10.45
N ASN A 31 14.28 5.85 10.39
CA ASN A 31 15.47 5.46 11.15
C ASN A 31 16.78 6.00 10.54
N LEU A 32 16.85 6.10 9.22
CA LEU A 32 18.05 6.55 8.50
C LEU A 32 18.21 8.07 8.43
N GLN A 33 17.16 8.84 8.75
CA GLN A 33 17.19 10.30 8.73
C GLN A 33 18.29 10.91 9.60
N ASN A 34 18.68 10.22 10.68
CA ASN A 34 19.73 10.67 11.59
C ASN A 34 21.16 10.56 11.02
N GLN A 35 21.34 9.91 9.86
CA GLN A 35 22.65 9.72 9.22
C GLN A 35 22.86 10.67 8.04
N PHE A 36 23.46 11.83 8.33
CA PHE A 36 23.57 12.98 7.41
C PHE A 36 24.27 12.67 6.07
N THR A 37 25.27 11.78 6.06
CA THR A 37 26.08 11.46 4.87
C THR A 37 25.34 10.58 3.85
N VAL A 38 24.54 9.64 4.31
CA VAL A 38 23.78 8.73 3.45
C VAL A 38 22.49 9.39 2.93
N TRP A 39 21.98 10.37 3.69
CA TRP A 39 20.71 11.04 3.42
C TRP A 39 20.62 11.67 2.03
N LYS A 40 21.68 12.31 1.52
CA LYS A 40 21.66 12.99 0.20
C LYS A 40 21.36 12.03 -0.96
N TYR A 41 21.90 10.81 -0.91
CA TYR A 41 21.63 9.79 -1.93
C TYR A 41 20.24 9.18 -1.74
N ILE A 42 19.87 8.92 -0.49
CA ILE A 42 18.55 8.38 -0.11
C ILE A 42 17.43 9.35 -0.52
N GLU A 43 17.63 10.66 -0.40
CA GLU A 43 16.62 11.68 -0.71
C GLU A 43 16.19 11.64 -2.18
N LYS A 44 17.15 11.50 -3.10
CA LYS A 44 16.84 11.39 -4.54
C LYS A 44 16.04 10.11 -4.85
N ILE A 45 16.44 8.99 -4.25
CA ILE A 45 15.72 7.71 -4.37
C ILE A 45 14.30 7.86 -3.79
N ASN A 46 14.19 8.50 -2.62
CA ASN A 46 12.93 8.69 -1.93
C ASN A 46 11.95 9.56 -2.73
N LYS A 47 12.43 10.60 -3.44
CA LYS A 47 11.60 11.42 -4.33
C LYS A 47 10.94 10.59 -5.44
N ILE A 48 11.71 9.69 -6.07
CA ILE A 48 11.21 8.81 -7.14
C ILE A 48 10.22 7.80 -6.55
N LEU A 49 10.61 7.13 -5.46
CA LEU A 49 9.78 6.12 -4.82
C LEU A 49 8.48 6.69 -4.26
N PHE A 50 8.50 7.90 -3.70
CA PHE A 50 7.29 8.61 -3.27
C PHE A 50 6.28 8.75 -4.39
N PHE A 51 6.69 9.19 -5.58
CA PHE A 51 5.77 9.35 -6.70
C PHE A 51 5.13 8.01 -7.12
N ILE A 52 5.95 6.94 -7.15
CA ILE A 52 5.46 5.59 -7.42
C ILE A 52 4.47 5.13 -6.35
N TYR A 53 4.79 5.31 -5.07
CA TYR A 53 3.93 4.90 -3.96
C TYR A 53 2.65 5.71 -3.87
N PHE A 54 2.70 7.00 -4.20
CA PHE A 54 1.54 7.87 -4.31
C PHE A 54 0.56 7.35 -5.37
N LEU A 55 1.06 7.01 -6.57
CA LEU A 55 0.24 6.42 -7.63
C LEU A 55 -0.35 5.07 -7.20
N ILE A 56 0.43 4.20 -6.57
CA ILE A 56 -0.05 2.93 -6.01
C ILE A 56 -1.17 3.17 -4.99
N GLY A 57 -1.02 4.18 -4.12
CA GLY A 57 -2.02 4.57 -3.15
C GLY A 57 -3.34 5.01 -3.79
N LEU A 58 -3.28 5.82 -4.85
CA LEU A 58 -4.49 6.25 -5.58
C LEU A 58 -5.19 5.08 -6.28
N VAL A 59 -4.44 4.24 -7.00
CA VAL A 59 -4.99 3.07 -7.70
C VAL A 59 -5.61 2.07 -6.69
N SER A 60 -5.00 1.95 -5.51
CA SER A 60 -5.47 1.06 -4.44
C SER A 60 -6.87 1.38 -3.95
N VAL A 61 -7.26 2.66 -3.89
CA VAL A 61 -8.62 3.07 -3.49
C VAL A 61 -9.65 2.44 -4.43
N ILE A 62 -9.43 2.58 -5.74
CA ILE A 62 -10.35 2.08 -6.76
C ILE A 62 -10.47 0.55 -6.66
N ILE A 63 -9.35 -0.14 -6.46
CA ILE A 63 -9.32 -1.59 -6.30
C ILE A 63 -10.09 -2.03 -5.05
N LEU A 64 -9.86 -1.38 -3.91
CA LEU A 64 -10.52 -1.71 -2.64
C LEU A 64 -12.03 -1.47 -2.72
N ILE A 65 -12.49 -0.37 -3.33
CA ILE A 65 -13.91 -0.11 -3.55
C ILE A 65 -14.54 -1.24 -4.37
N ILE A 66 -13.90 -1.66 -5.47
CA ILE A 66 -14.38 -2.77 -6.30
C ILE A 66 -14.43 -4.09 -5.51
N GLN A 67 -13.43 -4.35 -4.67
CA GLN A 67 -13.38 -5.55 -3.82
C GLN A 67 -14.51 -5.57 -2.79
N ILE A 68 -14.76 -4.44 -2.12
CA ILE A 68 -15.85 -4.29 -1.13
C ILE A 68 -17.22 -4.46 -1.81
N LEU A 69 -17.45 -3.77 -2.94
CA LEU A 69 -18.69 -3.88 -3.71
C LEU A 69 -18.94 -5.33 -4.13
N LYS A 70 -17.93 -6.02 -4.62
CA LYS A 70 -18.08 -7.42 -5.01
C LYS A 70 -18.32 -8.35 -3.83
N ILE A 71 -17.77 -8.09 -2.63
CA ILE A 71 -18.16 -8.87 -1.45
C ILE A 71 -19.63 -8.63 -1.11
N TYR A 72 -20.07 -7.37 -1.15
CA TYR A 72 -21.42 -6.99 -0.73
C TYR A 72 -22.50 -7.56 -1.65
N PHE A 73 -22.27 -7.53 -2.97
CA PHE A 73 -23.22 -8.01 -3.98
C PHE A 73 -23.04 -9.49 -4.36
N SER A 74 -21.98 -10.16 -3.89
CA SER A 74 -21.76 -11.58 -4.17
C SER A 74 -22.27 -12.45 -3.02
N SER A 75 -22.97 -13.53 -3.35
CA SER A 75 -23.33 -14.59 -2.38
C SER A 75 -22.14 -15.46 -1.96
N ASP A 76 -20.94 -15.22 -2.51
CA ASP A 76 -19.74 -16.02 -2.24
C ASP A 76 -19.22 -15.76 -0.81
N ASN A 77 -19.51 -16.70 0.09
CA ASN A 77 -19.38 -16.53 1.54
C ASN A 77 -18.01 -16.94 2.10
N SER A 78 -16.94 -16.83 1.30
CA SER A 78 -15.60 -17.22 1.73
C SER A 78 -15.02 -16.26 2.79
N MET A 79 -15.18 -16.61 4.08
CA MET A 79 -14.66 -15.82 5.20
C MET A 79 -13.18 -15.47 5.07
N LYS A 80 -12.36 -16.39 4.55
CA LYS A 80 -10.93 -16.15 4.30
C LYS A 80 -10.68 -14.91 3.43
N ARG A 81 -11.46 -14.70 2.37
CA ARG A 81 -11.28 -13.55 1.47
C ARG A 81 -11.70 -12.24 2.11
N LYS A 82 -12.79 -12.28 2.90
CA LYS A 82 -13.26 -11.11 3.67
C LYS A 82 -12.16 -10.64 4.63
N VAL A 83 -11.53 -11.57 5.35
CA VAL A 83 -10.40 -11.26 6.25
C VAL A 83 -9.24 -10.61 5.50
N TRP A 84 -8.84 -11.16 4.35
CA TRP A 84 -7.77 -10.57 3.54
C TRP A 84 -8.10 -9.18 3.01
N ILE A 85 -9.33 -8.93 2.59
CA ILE A 85 -9.75 -7.61 2.12
C ILE A 85 -9.75 -6.61 3.28
N VAL A 86 -10.24 -6.99 4.46
CA VAL A 86 -10.16 -6.16 5.67
C VAL A 86 -8.70 -5.86 6.05
N ALA A 87 -7.83 -6.86 6.00
CA ALA A 87 -6.39 -6.67 6.24
C ALA A 87 -5.76 -5.70 5.22
N ASN A 88 -6.13 -5.80 3.93
CA ASN A 88 -5.66 -4.88 2.90
C ASN A 88 -6.18 -3.45 3.10
N ILE A 89 -7.40 -3.27 3.63
CA ILE A 89 -7.92 -1.94 4.00
C ILE A 89 -7.07 -1.34 5.14
N LEU A 90 -6.77 -2.13 6.18
CA LEU A 90 -5.92 -1.68 7.29
C LEU A 90 -4.51 -1.32 6.82
N LEU A 91 -3.90 -2.18 5.99
CA LEU A 91 -2.60 -1.92 5.40
C LEU A 91 -2.61 -0.68 4.49
N TYR A 92 -3.70 -0.43 3.78
CA TYR A 92 -3.86 0.76 2.96
C TYR A 92 -3.82 2.06 3.79
N TYR A 93 -4.41 2.08 4.99
CA TYR A 93 -4.23 3.22 5.92
C TYR A 93 -2.77 3.41 6.33
N GLY A 94 -2.04 2.31 6.53
CA GLY A 94 -0.59 2.34 6.74
C GLY A 94 0.16 2.93 5.55
N VAL A 95 -0.20 2.55 4.33
CA VAL A 95 0.37 3.11 3.08
C VAL A 95 0.10 4.61 2.99
N LEU A 96 -1.12 5.08 3.28
CA LEU A 96 -1.43 6.51 3.31
C LEU A 96 -0.53 7.26 4.29
N SER A 97 -0.41 6.75 5.50
CA SER A 97 0.44 7.34 6.55
C SER A 97 1.91 7.37 6.12
N ALA A 98 2.40 6.28 5.51
CA ALA A 98 3.75 6.19 4.97
C ALA A 98 3.99 7.21 3.85
N VAL A 99 3.06 7.34 2.90
CA VAL A 99 3.16 8.31 1.79
C VAL A 99 3.17 9.74 2.31
N PHE A 100 2.30 10.09 3.27
CA PHE A 100 2.32 11.40 3.91
C PHE A 100 3.63 11.66 4.64
N TYR A 101 4.13 10.68 5.40
CA TYR A 101 5.41 10.80 6.08
C TYR A 101 6.55 11.07 5.09
N LEU A 102 6.65 10.27 4.03
CA LEU A 102 7.69 10.43 3.00
C LEU A 102 7.62 11.81 2.32
N SER A 103 6.41 12.33 2.10
CA SER A 103 6.20 13.67 1.53
C SER A 103 6.74 14.79 2.43
N ALA A 104 6.62 14.64 3.75
CA ALA A 104 7.11 15.61 4.72
C ALA A 104 8.64 15.62 4.85
N GLN A 105 9.34 14.60 4.31
CA GLN A 105 10.79 14.52 4.36
C GLN A 105 11.49 15.28 3.22
N PHE A 106 10.75 15.86 2.28
CA PHE A 106 11.35 16.71 1.25
C PHE A 106 11.72 18.07 1.84
N ARG A 107 13.03 18.29 2.01
CA ARG A 107 13.58 19.62 2.34
C ARG A 107 13.67 20.41 1.04
N PHE A 108 12.95 21.53 0.95
CA PHE A 108 13.08 22.52 -0.12
C PHE A 108 14.29 23.41 0.11
#